data_AF-A0A819SG09-F1
#
_entry.id   AF-A0A819SG09-F1
#
_cell.length_a   1.000
_cell.length_b   1.000
_cell.length_c   1.000
_cell.angle_alpha   90.00
_cell.angle_beta   90.00
_cell.angle_gamma   90.00
#
_symmetry.space_group_name_H-M   'P 1'
#
loop_
_entity.id
_entity.type
_entity.pdbx_description
1 polymer ?
#
loop_
_entity_poly.entity_id
_entity_poly.type
_entity_poly.pdbx_seq_one_letter_code
_entity_poly.pdbx_strand_id
1 'polypeptide(L)'
;CSRLQLLTNCLLMPPITLLTTQATTSDKTISNEILKDTYRIVLKWIFVSCALLWQIGDILSRPSWTSKSFRFQNFIELFEKQQQKDDYFDLFIDSISKLTMNNENKDPLSPKHALYVYQIFSTLSMLLTNSAILSEYLRDRYLEDFKYFLKEDVILSRIPVQYPVYRFIPDLIRSVHHRILYGDSDLNRSTHIKHRQLI
;
A
#
# COMPACT_ATOMS: atom_id res chain seq x y z
N CYS A 1 7.96 -14.64 21.68
CA CYS A 1 7.61 -15.69 20.70
C CYS A 1 6.15 -15.64 20.25
N SER A 2 5.14 -15.62 21.15
CA SER A 2 3.72 -15.75 20.78
C SER A 2 3.14 -14.61 19.89
N ARG A 3 3.53 -13.35 20.12
CA ARG A 3 3.04 -12.20 19.32
C ARG A 3 3.55 -12.17 17.88
N LEU A 4 4.76 -12.68 17.64
CA LEU A 4 5.34 -12.76 16.29
C LEU A 4 4.70 -13.88 15.47
N GLN A 5 4.46 -15.05 16.07
CA GLN A 5 3.69 -16.13 15.42
C GLN A 5 2.28 -15.68 15.04
N LEU A 6 1.63 -14.87 15.88
CA LEU A 6 0.31 -14.30 15.57
C LEU A 6 0.36 -13.40 14.33
N LEU A 7 1.39 -12.56 14.22
CA LEU A 7 1.57 -11.64 13.08
C LEU A 7 1.96 -12.38 11.79
N THR A 8 2.78 -13.42 11.87
CA THR A 8 3.07 -14.29 10.72
C THR A 8 1.81 -15.02 10.25
N ASN A 9 0.94 -15.45 11.17
CA ASN A 9 -0.33 -16.08 10.82
C ASN A 9 -1.32 -15.07 10.18
N CYS A 10 -1.32 -13.81 10.59
CA CYS A 10 -2.11 -12.76 9.93
C CYS A 10 -1.64 -12.45 8.50
N LEU A 11 -0.34 -12.57 8.23
CA LEU A 11 0.26 -12.37 6.90
C LEU A 11 0.06 -13.55 5.94
N LEU A 12 -0.25 -14.73 6.48
CA LEU A 12 -0.46 -15.97 5.74
C LEU A 12 -1.94 -16.33 5.55
N MET A 13 -2.87 -15.49 6.00
CA MET A 13 -4.30 -15.75 5.77
C MET A 13 -4.64 -15.40 4.31
N PRO A 14 -5.17 -16.36 3.53
CA PRO A 14 -5.65 -16.05 2.19
C PRO A 14 -6.82 -15.08 2.26
N PRO A 15 -7.00 -14.19 1.26
CA PRO A 15 -8.24 -13.47 1.11
C PRO A 15 -9.36 -14.49 0.93
N ILE A 16 -10.38 -14.41 1.79
CA ILE A 16 -11.50 -15.34 1.79
C ILE A 16 -12.23 -15.18 0.45
N THR A 17 -11.95 -16.10 -0.48
CA THR A 17 -12.72 -16.37 -1.69
C THR A 17 -13.99 -17.09 -1.28
N LEU A 18 -14.86 -16.41 -0.55
CA LEU A 18 -16.16 -16.95 -0.22
C LEU A 18 -17.09 -15.76 -0.06
N LEU A 19 -17.98 -15.60 -1.05
CA LEU A 19 -19.38 -15.17 -0.92
C LEU A 19 -19.93 -14.78 -2.31
N THR A 20 -19.89 -15.71 -3.27
CA THR A 20 -20.66 -15.57 -4.53
C THR A 20 -21.34 -16.88 -4.91
N THR A 21 -22.07 -17.49 -3.99
CA THR A 21 -23.12 -18.43 -4.39
C THR A 21 -24.32 -18.27 -3.48
N GLN A 22 -25.30 -17.53 -4.00
CA GLN A 22 -26.75 -17.74 -3.92
C GLN A 22 -27.47 -16.41 -3.75
N ALA A 23 -27.87 -15.81 -4.87
CA ALA A 23 -28.90 -14.79 -4.90
C ALA A 23 -29.89 -15.16 -6.01
N THR A 24 -30.89 -15.98 -5.67
CA THR A 24 -32.08 -16.17 -6.50
C THR A 24 -33.04 -15.00 -6.26
N THR A 25 -32.98 -14.04 -7.19
CA THR A 25 -34.13 -13.30 -7.75
C THR A 25 -35.27 -12.89 -6.80
N SER A 26 -34.98 -12.06 -5.79
CA SER A 26 -35.89 -10.97 -5.37
C SER A 26 -35.13 -9.74 -4.80
N ASP A 27 -33.81 -9.69 -5.04
CA ASP A 27 -32.85 -9.46 -3.95
C ASP A 27 -31.86 -8.32 -4.25
N LYS A 28 -32.24 -7.31 -5.05
CA LYS A 28 -31.29 -6.27 -5.52
C LYS A 28 -30.88 -5.27 -4.42
N THR A 29 -31.80 -4.88 -3.54
CA THR A 29 -31.52 -3.91 -2.48
C THR A 29 -30.70 -4.54 -1.35
N ILE A 30 -31.07 -5.76 -0.96
CA ILE A 30 -30.36 -6.58 0.03
C ILE A 30 -28.98 -6.99 -0.52
N SER A 31 -28.88 -7.39 -1.79
CA SER A 31 -27.59 -7.64 -2.45
C SER A 31 -26.69 -6.40 -2.44
N ASN A 32 -27.23 -5.21 -2.67
CA ASN A 32 -26.45 -3.96 -2.60
C ASN A 32 -25.99 -3.60 -1.19
N GLU A 33 -26.81 -3.83 -0.15
CA GLU A 33 -26.40 -3.61 1.24
C GLU A 33 -25.33 -4.62 1.69
N ILE A 34 -25.52 -5.91 1.36
CA ILE A 34 -24.53 -6.96 1.64
C ILE A 34 -23.23 -6.65 0.91
N LEU A 35 -23.28 -6.22 -0.35
CA LEU A 35 -22.09 -5.83 -1.10
C LEU A 35 -21.34 -4.66 -0.45
N LYS A 36 -22.07 -3.63 0.01
CA LYS A 36 -21.48 -2.49 0.73
C LYS A 36 -20.85 -2.90 2.05
N ASP A 37 -21.50 -3.78 2.81
CA ASP A 37 -20.98 -4.24 4.10
C ASP A 37 -19.77 -5.16 3.94
N THR A 38 -19.81 -6.10 2.99
CA THR A 38 -18.65 -6.94 2.62
C THR A 38 -17.49 -6.05 2.18
N TYR A 39 -17.73 -5.06 1.32
CA TYR A 39 -16.69 -4.12 0.91
C TYR A 39 -16.12 -3.32 2.08
N ARG A 40 -16.96 -2.81 2.99
CA ARG A 40 -16.52 -2.11 4.20
C ARG A 40 -15.64 -2.99 5.09
N ILE A 41 -15.97 -4.28 5.18
CA ILE A 41 -15.18 -5.25 5.94
C ILE A 41 -13.83 -5.48 5.25
N VAL A 42 -13.82 -5.74 3.94
CA VAL A 42 -12.59 -5.94 3.15
C VAL A 42 -11.65 -4.73 3.25
N LEU A 43 -12.15 -3.51 3.07
CA LEU A 43 -11.36 -2.29 3.25
C LEU A 43 -10.74 -2.20 4.65
N LYS A 44 -11.53 -2.48 5.70
CA LYS A 44 -11.02 -2.47 7.07
C LYS A 44 -9.88 -3.48 7.25
N TRP A 45 -10.00 -4.68 6.69
CA TRP A 45 -8.95 -5.69 6.74
C TRP A 45 -7.69 -5.25 6.01
N ILE A 46 -7.81 -4.69 4.80
CA ILE A 46 -6.67 -4.16 4.05
C ILE A 46 -5.95 -3.09 4.87
N PHE A 47 -6.70 -2.15 5.46
CA PHE A 47 -6.09 -1.10 6.28
C PHE A 47 -5.40 -1.65 7.53
N VAL A 48 -6.00 -2.64 8.20
CA VAL A 48 -5.36 -3.32 9.34
C VAL A 48 -4.09 -4.03 8.89
N SER A 49 -4.13 -4.77 7.77
CA SER A 49 -2.98 -5.47 7.21
C SER A 49 -1.87 -4.51 6.80
N CYS A 50 -2.18 -3.41 6.10
CA CYS A 50 -1.20 -2.38 5.75
C CYS A 50 -0.59 -1.72 6.98
N ALA A 51 -1.41 -1.42 8.01
CA ALA A 51 -0.92 -0.83 9.26
C ALA A 51 -0.01 -1.81 10.03
N LEU A 52 -0.36 -3.10 10.07
CA LEU A 52 0.46 -4.13 10.71
C LEU A 52 1.76 -4.35 9.93
N LEU A 53 1.71 -4.44 8.61
CA LEU A 53 2.88 -4.55 7.74
C LEU A 53 3.83 -3.37 7.95
N TRP A 54 3.28 -2.15 7.99
CA TRP A 54 4.04 -0.95 8.29
C TRP A 54 4.70 -1.01 9.68
N GLN A 55 3.94 -1.37 10.72
CA GLN A 55 4.45 -1.48 12.09
C GLN A 55 5.53 -2.56 12.22
N ILE A 56 5.32 -3.73 11.60
CA ILE A 56 6.32 -4.80 11.58
C ILE A 56 7.58 -4.28 10.89
N GLY A 57 7.46 -3.71 9.70
CA GLY A 57 8.60 -3.20 8.96
C GLY A 57 9.37 -2.13 9.73
N ASP A 58 8.66 -1.17 10.35
CA ASP A 58 9.26 -0.17 11.23
C ASP A 58 10.02 -0.82 12.39
N ILE A 59 9.40 -1.74 13.13
CA ILE A 59 10.05 -2.44 14.25
C ILE A 59 11.30 -3.20 13.80
N LEU A 60 11.22 -3.92 12.68
CA LEU A 60 12.32 -4.74 12.17
C LEU A 60 13.47 -3.91 11.58
N SER A 61 13.18 -2.69 11.13
CA SER A 61 14.17 -1.75 10.59
C SER A 61 14.99 -1.02 11.66
N ARG A 62 14.55 -1.05 12.93
CA ARG A 62 15.21 -0.31 14.02
C ARG A 62 16.58 -0.90 14.34
N PRO A 63 17.62 -0.07 14.59
CA PRO A 63 18.95 -0.54 14.98
C PRO A 63 18.96 -1.36 16.28
N SER A 64 17.98 -1.12 17.16
CA SER A 64 17.82 -1.84 18.43
C SER A 64 17.30 -3.27 18.24
N TRP A 65 16.84 -3.64 17.06
CA TRP A 65 16.33 -4.98 16.79
C TRP A 65 17.49 -5.96 16.54
N THR A 66 17.70 -6.89 17.48
CA THR A 66 18.88 -7.78 17.49
C THR A 66 18.58 -9.21 17.06
N SER A 67 17.33 -9.55 16.72
CA SER A 67 16.97 -10.91 16.33
C SER A 67 17.60 -11.30 15.00
N LYS A 68 18.36 -12.39 14.99
CA LYS A 68 18.96 -12.95 13.77
C LYS A 68 17.99 -13.78 12.94
N SER A 69 16.98 -14.39 13.56
CA SER A 69 16.02 -15.27 12.89
C SER A 69 14.92 -14.51 12.15
N PHE A 70 14.59 -13.30 12.62
CA PHE A 70 13.53 -12.49 12.06
C PHE A 70 14.04 -11.08 11.81
N ARG A 71 14.82 -10.93 10.73
CA ARG A 71 15.32 -9.65 10.25
C ARG A 71 14.35 -9.06 9.23
N PHE A 72 14.44 -7.75 9.04
CA PHE A 72 13.66 -7.06 8.03
C PHE A 72 13.85 -7.63 6.62
N GLN A 73 15.09 -7.99 6.25
CA GLN A 73 15.36 -8.62 4.95
C GLN A 73 14.62 -9.95 4.78
N ASN A 74 14.60 -10.81 5.80
CA ASN A 74 13.88 -12.09 5.75
C ASN A 74 12.38 -11.86 5.54
N PHE A 75 11.83 -10.81 6.15
CA PHE A 75 10.42 -10.44 5.96
C PHE A 75 10.15 -10.02 4.51
N ILE A 76 11.02 -9.21 3.89
CA ILE A 76 10.90 -8.82 2.48
C ILE A 76 10.97 -10.05 1.56
N GLU A 77 11.96 -10.93 1.76
CA GLU A 77 12.09 -12.15 0.96
C GLU A 77 10.89 -13.10 1.09
N LEU A 78 10.31 -13.20 2.29
CA LEU A 78 9.09 -13.97 2.51
C LEU A 78 7.90 -13.36 1.78
N PHE A 79 7.78 -12.02 1.80
CA PHE A 79 6.72 -11.31 1.10
C PHE A 79 6.84 -11.47 -0.42
N GLU A 80 8.06 -11.38 -0.97
CA GLU A 80 8.32 -11.62 -2.40
C GLU A 80 7.87 -13.00 -2.88
N LYS A 81 8.05 -14.02 -2.03
CA LYS A 81 7.73 -15.43 -2.31
C LYS A 81 6.26 -15.78 -2.09
N GLN A 82 5.44 -14.87 -1.56
CA GLN A 82 4.01 -15.14 -1.37
C GLN A 82 3.31 -15.31 -2.72
N GLN A 83 2.57 -16.42 -2.87
CA GLN A 83 1.82 -16.71 -4.09
C GLN A 83 0.63 -15.74 -4.30
N GLN A 84 0.07 -15.21 -3.20
CA GLN A 84 -1.09 -14.32 -3.23
C GLN A 84 -0.73 -12.83 -3.14
N LYS A 85 0.51 -12.46 -3.50
CA LYS A 85 0.90 -11.04 -3.55
C LYS A 85 0.09 -10.26 -4.59
N ASP A 86 -0.34 -10.93 -5.67
CA ASP A 86 -1.20 -10.38 -6.70
C ASP A 86 -2.50 -9.84 -6.07
N ASP A 87 -3.23 -10.70 -5.35
CA ASP A 87 -4.46 -10.32 -4.63
C ASP A 87 -4.25 -9.16 -3.65
N TYR A 88 -3.10 -9.14 -2.96
CA TYR A 88 -2.76 -8.07 -2.04
C TYR A 88 -2.61 -6.72 -2.76
N PHE A 89 -1.89 -6.69 -3.88
CA PHE A 89 -1.65 -5.47 -4.64
C PHE A 89 -2.89 -5.02 -5.43
N ASP A 90 -3.70 -5.94 -5.97
CA ASP A 90 -4.97 -5.60 -6.61
C ASP A 90 -5.91 -4.92 -5.62
N LEU A 91 -6.09 -5.51 -4.44
CA LEU A 91 -6.89 -4.93 -3.36
C LEU A 91 -6.36 -3.58 -2.90
N PHE A 92 -5.03 -3.41 -2.88
CA PHE A 92 -4.39 -2.17 -2.55
C PHE A 92 -4.69 -1.07 -3.58
N ILE A 93 -4.47 -1.35 -4.87
CA ILE A 93 -4.65 -0.38 -5.97
C ILE A 93 -6.13 0.02 -6.05
N ASP A 94 -7.03 -0.95 -5.92
CA ASP A 94 -8.47 -0.70 -5.86
C ASP A 94 -8.85 0.19 -4.65
N SER A 95 -8.31 -0.11 -3.47
CA SER A 95 -8.59 0.67 -2.26
C SER A 95 -8.15 2.12 -2.39
N ILE A 96 -6.93 2.37 -2.87
CA ILE A 96 -6.45 3.74 -3.00
C ILE A 96 -7.17 4.49 -4.12
N SER A 97 -7.43 3.83 -5.26
CA SER A 97 -8.18 4.41 -6.37
C SER A 97 -9.60 4.80 -5.94
N LYS A 98 -10.27 3.98 -5.13
CA LYS A 98 -11.59 4.32 -4.59
C LYS A 98 -11.55 5.45 -3.57
N LEU A 99 -10.48 5.60 -2.80
CA LEU A 99 -10.34 6.74 -1.88
C LEU A 99 -10.08 8.04 -2.62
N THR A 100 -9.30 8.01 -3.70
CA THR A 100 -8.78 9.22 -4.34
C THR A 100 -9.57 9.61 -5.59
N MET A 101 -10.07 8.64 -6.33
CA MET A 101 -10.72 8.82 -7.64
C MET A 101 -12.24 8.67 -7.62
N ASN A 102 -12.89 8.53 -6.46
CA ASN A 102 -14.34 8.46 -6.43
C ASN A 102 -14.92 9.79 -6.95
N ASN A 103 -15.36 9.77 -8.21
CA ASN A 103 -15.76 10.92 -9.02
C ASN A 103 -17.12 11.49 -8.60
N GLU A 104 -17.92 10.70 -7.87
CA GLU A 104 -19.27 11.09 -7.46
C GLU A 104 -19.26 12.09 -6.30
N ASN A 105 -18.25 12.02 -5.43
CA ASN A 105 -18.07 12.97 -4.32
C ASN A 105 -16.64 13.52 -4.36
N LYS A 106 -16.50 14.80 -4.72
CA LYS A 106 -15.25 15.57 -4.61
C LYS A 106 -14.92 15.99 -3.17
N ASP A 107 -15.65 15.46 -2.21
CA ASP A 107 -15.46 15.80 -0.80
C ASP A 107 -14.04 15.44 -0.34
N PRO A 108 -13.46 16.27 0.54
CA PRO A 108 -12.20 15.94 1.17
C PRO A 108 -12.29 14.62 1.94
N LEU A 109 -11.19 13.86 1.93
CA LEU A 109 -11.07 12.66 2.74
C LEU A 109 -11.21 13.00 4.22
N SER A 110 -11.88 12.13 4.96
CA SER A 110 -11.88 12.24 6.42
C SER A 110 -10.47 11.96 6.99
N PRO A 111 -10.16 12.41 8.22
CA PRO A 111 -8.82 12.24 8.81
C PRO A 111 -8.37 10.78 8.84
N LYS A 112 -9.31 9.87 9.09
CA LYS A 112 -9.08 8.42 9.09
C LYS A 112 -8.65 7.90 7.72
N HIS A 113 -9.31 8.32 6.64
CA HIS A 113 -8.95 7.90 5.29
C HIS A 113 -7.63 8.53 4.82
N ALA A 114 -7.35 9.78 5.19
CA ALA A 114 -6.05 10.39 4.94
C ALA A 114 -4.90 9.63 5.63
N LEU A 115 -5.11 9.16 6.86
CA LEU A 115 -4.15 8.29 7.55
C LEU A 115 -3.94 6.96 6.81
N TYR A 116 -5.00 6.40 6.22
CA TYR A 116 -4.86 5.17 5.42
C TYR A 116 -4.02 5.37 4.17
N VAL A 117 -4.21 6.47 3.44
CA VAL A 117 -3.35 6.84 2.31
C VAL A 117 -1.89 6.94 2.75
N TYR A 118 -1.62 7.60 3.87
CA TYR A 118 -0.27 7.69 4.43
C TYR A 118 0.32 6.31 4.75
N GLN A 119 -0.43 5.43 5.41
CA GLN A 119 0.03 4.08 5.78
C GLN A 119 0.30 3.23 4.53
N ILE A 120 -0.59 3.28 3.55
CA ILE A 120 -0.47 2.63 2.26
C ILE A 120 0.84 3.02 1.57
N PHE A 121 1.06 4.32 1.35
CA PHE A 121 2.26 4.77 0.64
C PHE A 121 3.54 4.57 1.47
N SER A 122 3.44 4.62 2.80
CA SER A 122 4.55 4.27 3.68
C SER A 122 4.96 2.80 3.51
N THR A 123 4.00 1.89 3.51
CA THR A 123 4.24 0.46 3.28
C THR A 123 4.82 0.20 1.90
N LEU A 124 4.28 0.80 0.84
CA LEU A 124 4.85 0.68 -0.49
C LEU A 124 6.27 1.23 -0.56
N SER A 125 6.50 2.45 -0.08
CA SER A 125 7.83 3.07 -0.12
C SER A 125 8.85 2.18 0.59
N MET A 126 8.47 1.60 1.73
CA MET A 126 9.28 0.64 2.46
C MET A 126 9.55 -0.64 1.66
N LEU A 127 8.52 -1.30 1.12
CA LEU A 127 8.67 -2.54 0.34
C LEU A 127 9.57 -2.32 -0.88
N LEU A 128 9.31 -1.26 -1.64
CA LEU A 128 10.02 -0.94 -2.89
C LEU A 128 11.45 -0.48 -2.64
N THR A 129 11.70 0.22 -1.53
CA THR A 129 13.06 0.61 -1.15
C THR A 129 13.95 -0.59 -0.84
N ASN A 130 13.36 -1.71 -0.41
CA ASN A 130 14.11 -2.87 0.05
C ASN A 130 14.00 -4.07 -0.90
N SER A 131 13.26 -3.92 -2.01
CA SER A 131 13.10 -4.96 -3.01
C SER A 131 12.95 -4.37 -4.42
N ALA A 132 14.00 -4.52 -5.21
CA ALA A 132 13.96 -4.27 -6.64
C ALA A 132 12.96 -5.21 -7.34
N ILE A 133 12.84 -6.45 -6.87
CA ILE A 133 11.91 -7.46 -7.41
C ILE A 133 10.46 -6.99 -7.26
N LEU A 134 10.08 -6.46 -6.09
CA LEU A 134 8.74 -5.90 -5.89
C LEU A 134 8.52 -4.63 -6.72
N SER A 135 9.57 -3.83 -6.92
CA SER A 135 9.50 -2.62 -7.76
C SER A 135 9.27 -2.95 -9.23
N GLU A 136 9.99 -3.93 -9.77
CA GLU A 136 9.78 -4.46 -11.12
C GLU A 136 8.41 -5.11 -11.26
N TYR A 137 8.04 -5.95 -10.29
CA TYR A 137 6.73 -6.60 -10.27
C TYR A 137 5.57 -5.57 -10.32
N LEU A 138 5.64 -4.51 -9.51
CA LEU A 138 4.61 -3.46 -9.52
C LEU A 138 4.63 -2.64 -10.81
N ARG A 139 5.83 -2.38 -11.36
CA ARG A 139 5.95 -1.73 -12.68
C ARG A 139 5.28 -2.56 -13.75
N ASP A 140 5.59 -3.84 -13.86
CA ASP A 140 5.10 -4.67 -14.95
C ASP A 140 3.57 -4.81 -14.96
N ARG A 141 2.94 -4.74 -13.79
CA ARG A 141 1.49 -4.97 -13.65
C ARG A 141 0.64 -3.72 -13.46
N TYR A 142 1.17 -2.70 -12.79
CA TYR A 142 0.38 -1.54 -12.35
C TYR A 142 0.97 -0.20 -12.85
N LEU A 143 1.91 -0.22 -13.81
CA LEU A 143 2.51 1.01 -14.35
C LEU A 143 1.47 2.05 -14.76
N GLU A 144 0.39 1.61 -15.42
CA GLU A 144 -0.66 2.50 -15.89
C GLU A 144 -1.43 3.13 -14.72
N ASP A 145 -1.70 2.38 -13.66
CA ASP A 145 -2.33 2.90 -12.45
C ASP A 145 -1.51 4.01 -11.81
N PHE A 146 -0.20 3.79 -11.64
CA PHE A 146 0.69 4.82 -11.10
C PHE A 146 0.88 6.01 -12.06
N LYS A 147 0.85 5.77 -13.36
CA LYS A 147 1.04 6.83 -14.37
C LYS A 147 -0.18 7.73 -14.52
N TYR A 148 -1.39 7.18 -14.46
CA TYR A 148 -2.61 7.90 -14.82
C TYR A 148 -3.53 8.17 -13.63
N PHE A 149 -3.59 7.26 -12.65
CA PHE A 149 -4.62 7.25 -11.61
C PHE A 149 -4.09 7.66 -10.23
N LEU A 150 -2.87 7.24 -9.87
CA LEU A 150 -2.31 7.46 -8.53
C LEU A 150 -1.37 8.67 -8.44
N LYS A 151 -1.62 9.71 -9.23
CA LYS A 151 -0.75 10.90 -9.26
C LYS A 151 -0.79 11.71 -7.97
N GLU A 152 0.34 12.31 -7.63
CA GLU A 152 0.49 13.15 -6.43
C GLU A 152 -0.59 14.24 -6.33
N ASP A 153 -0.82 14.99 -7.41
CA ASP A 153 -1.80 16.07 -7.48
C ASP A 153 -3.23 15.56 -7.26
N VAL A 154 -3.60 14.45 -7.89
CA VAL A 154 -4.92 13.82 -7.73
C VAL A 154 -5.13 13.42 -6.27
N ILE A 155 -4.16 12.78 -5.65
CA ILE A 155 -4.26 12.28 -4.27
C ILE A 155 -4.28 13.43 -3.26
N LEU A 156 -3.37 14.40 -3.40
CA LEU A 156 -3.30 15.55 -2.50
C LEU A 156 -4.51 16.47 -2.61
N SER A 157 -5.15 16.56 -3.78
CA SER A 157 -6.39 17.34 -3.96
C SER A 157 -7.52 16.89 -3.02
N ARG A 158 -7.47 15.64 -2.55
CA ARG A 158 -8.45 15.05 -1.64
C ARG A 158 -8.07 15.15 -0.17
N ILE A 159 -6.85 15.58 0.17
CA ILE A 159 -6.35 15.58 1.56
C ILE A 159 -6.20 17.02 2.05
N PRO A 160 -6.98 17.44 3.06
CA PRO A 160 -6.85 18.77 3.64
C PRO A 160 -5.45 19.05 4.22
N VAL A 161 -4.92 20.24 3.92
CA VAL A 161 -3.58 20.69 4.36
C VAL A 161 -3.42 20.75 5.88
N GLN A 162 -4.53 20.92 6.62
CA GLN A 162 -4.52 20.95 8.09
C GLN A 162 -4.29 19.57 8.74
N TYR A 163 -4.32 18.48 7.97
CA TYR A 163 -4.09 17.15 8.53
C TYR A 163 -2.60 16.94 8.82
N PRO A 164 -2.23 16.43 10.01
CA PRO A 164 -0.82 16.23 10.37
C PRO A 164 -0.03 15.34 9.39
N VAL A 165 -0.73 14.43 8.71
CA VAL A 165 -0.15 13.50 7.72
C VAL A 165 0.14 14.17 6.37
N TYR A 166 -0.50 15.31 6.05
CA TYR A 166 -0.42 15.96 4.75
C TYR A 166 1.02 16.25 4.35
N ARG A 167 1.85 16.74 5.27
CA ARG A 167 3.26 17.11 5.01
C ARG A 167 4.16 15.94 4.61
N PHE A 168 3.77 14.69 4.90
CA PHE A 168 4.61 13.52 4.66
C PHE A 168 4.21 12.76 3.39
N ILE A 169 2.93 12.83 3.02
CA ILE A 169 2.36 12.09 1.88
C ILE A 169 3.03 12.44 0.54
N PRO A 170 3.32 13.72 0.20
CA PRO A 170 3.95 14.08 -1.07
C PRO A 170 5.25 13.32 -1.34
N ASP A 171 6.14 13.26 -0.36
CA ASP A 171 7.45 12.61 -0.50
C ASP A 171 7.32 11.09 -0.62
N LEU A 172 6.35 10.49 0.09
CA LEU A 172 6.05 9.07 -0.04
C LEU A 172 5.53 8.73 -1.44
N ILE A 173 4.60 9.53 -1.98
CA ILE A 173 4.08 9.32 -3.33
C ILE A 173 5.20 9.43 -4.36
N ARG A 174 6.03 10.47 -4.26
CA ARG A 174 7.18 10.67 -5.17
C ARG A 174 8.17 9.52 -5.10
N SER A 175 8.50 9.04 -3.90
CA SER A 175 9.40 7.90 -3.69
C SER A 175 8.86 6.65 -4.39
N VAL A 176 7.58 6.32 -4.15
CA VAL A 176 6.91 5.18 -4.77
C VAL A 176 6.85 5.33 -6.29
N HIS A 177 6.42 6.49 -6.78
CA HIS A 177 6.36 6.79 -8.21
C HIS A 177 7.71 6.66 -8.87
N HIS A 178 8.76 7.18 -8.26
CA HIS A 178 10.09 7.11 -8.85
C HIS A 178 10.52 5.65 -9.05
N ARG A 179 10.35 4.81 -8.04
CA ARG A 179 10.76 3.39 -8.10
C ARG A 179 9.93 2.59 -9.09
N ILE A 180 8.64 2.86 -9.18
CA ILE A 180 7.77 2.15 -10.11
C ILE A 180 7.97 2.65 -11.54
N LEU A 181 7.98 3.96 -11.78
CA LEU A 181 8.02 4.52 -13.14
C LEU A 181 9.42 4.49 -13.78
N TYR A 182 10.47 4.70 -13.00
CA TYR A 182 11.85 4.85 -13.52
C TYR A 182 12.80 3.75 -13.04
N GLY A 183 12.47 3.09 -11.92
CA GLY A 183 13.34 2.09 -11.31
C GLY A 183 14.53 2.67 -10.57
N ASP A 184 15.31 1.78 -9.95
CA ASP A 184 16.46 2.17 -9.12
C ASP A 184 17.66 2.68 -9.95
N SER A 185 17.64 2.46 -11.27
CA SER A 185 18.67 2.87 -12.23
C SER A 185 18.95 4.38 -12.22
N ASP A 186 17.93 5.20 -11.94
CA ASP A 186 18.02 6.67 -12.05
C ASP A 186 18.33 7.39 -10.73
N LEU A 187 18.19 6.72 -9.57
CA LEU A 187 18.54 7.31 -8.27
C LEU A 187 20.05 7.59 -8.17
N ASN A 188 20.87 6.72 -8.77
CA ASN A 188 22.33 6.85 -8.84
C ASN A 188 22.81 7.91 -9.87
N ARG A 189 21.98 8.29 -10.85
CA ARG A 189 22.30 9.39 -11.77
C ARG A 189 22.03 10.76 -11.13
N SER A 190 20.96 10.86 -10.32
CA SER A 190 20.60 12.11 -9.64
C SER A 190 21.59 12.49 -8.52
N THR A 191 22.15 11.52 -7.80
CA THR A 191 23.21 11.75 -6.81
C THR A 191 24.55 12.14 -7.45
N HIS A 192 24.87 11.61 -8.63
CA HIS A 192 26.08 12.02 -9.37
C HIS A 192 26.01 13.44 -9.95
N ILE A 193 24.82 13.95 -10.28
CA ILE A 193 24.65 15.32 -10.75
C ILE A 193 24.77 16.33 -9.60
N LYS A 194 24.28 15.99 -8.40
CA LYS A 194 24.43 16.87 -7.22
C LYS A 194 25.88 17.01 -6.73
N HIS A 195 26.74 16.01 -6.95
CA HIS A 195 28.17 16.13 -6.60
C HIS A 195 29.03 16.86 -7.63
N ARG A 196 28.55 17.04 -8.87
CA ARG A 196 29.28 17.80 -9.90
C ARG A 196 28.97 19.30 -9.93
N GLN A 197 27.98 19.76 -9.16
CA GLN A 197 27.62 21.20 -9.06
C GLN A 197 28.20 21.88 -7.80
N LEU A 198 29.07 21.20 -7.06
CA LEU A 198 29.74 21.72 -5.85
C LEU A 198 31.27 21.56 -5.88
N ILE A 199 31.87 21.51 -7.08
CA ILE A 199 33.33 21.62 -7.26
C ILE A 199 33.61 22.76 -8.21
#